data_AF-A0A8J6LQ35-F1
#
_entry.id   AF-A0A8J6LQ35-F1
#
_cell.length_a   1.000
_cell.length_b   1.000
_cell.length_c   1.000
_cell.angle_alpha   90.00
_cell.angle_beta   90.00
_cell.angle_gamma   90.00
#
_symmetry.space_group_name_H-M   'P 1'
#
loop_
_entity.id
_entity.type
_entity.pdbx_description
1 polymer ?
#
loop_
_entity_poly.entity_id
_entity_poly.type
_entity_poly.pdbx_seq_one_letter_code
_entity_poly.pdbx_strand_id
1 'polypeptide(L)'
;MDSSPKCPTYGTEISYLRREIFEFLKSQLNENVNAQCGIIEADVSNKLQGEYVMPKHVKESLRQLIMGMKKRWKEASRCEKYFLEKFHDWLNVPFTIATVDECAGSPETTSGGRPSTLWSDLSDRSKSRRTEKVRAEHSVDELAFATQMAMRSAKQLDASKVVKDITVCSPSKASTYLKSVERAPEEELTPAEALSLLVEYRLSKSQYNGIRAVSLNKNSKMYPAYYKVLQCKEQCYPADITLKEY
;
A
#
# COMPACT_ATOMS: atom_id res chain seq x y z
N MET A 1 -50.57 38.04 -26.49
CA MET A 1 -50.54 36.92 -25.53
C MET A 1 -49.24 36.18 -25.80
N ASP A 2 -48.17 36.58 -25.12
CA ASP A 2 -46.90 35.85 -25.14
C ASP A 2 -46.65 35.34 -23.73
N SER A 3 -47.07 34.10 -23.49
CA SER A 3 -46.70 33.34 -22.30
C SER A 3 -45.54 32.43 -22.66
N SER A 4 -44.32 32.95 -22.54
CA SER A 4 -43.12 32.10 -22.53
C SER A 4 -43.08 31.27 -21.24
N PRO A 5 -42.70 29.99 -21.31
CA PRO A 5 -42.45 29.18 -20.12
C PRO A 5 -41.22 29.73 -19.38
N LYS A 6 -41.38 30.00 -18.07
CA LYS A 6 -40.30 30.45 -17.20
C LYS A 6 -39.23 29.35 -17.13
N CYS A 7 -38.01 29.66 -17.55
CA CYS A 7 -36.84 28.82 -17.34
C CYS A 7 -36.60 28.64 -15.82
N PRO A 8 -36.28 27.43 -15.33
CA PRO A 8 -35.93 27.23 -13.93
C PRO A 8 -34.61 27.95 -13.61
N THR A 9 -34.58 28.64 -12.48
CA THR A 9 -33.44 29.42 -12.00
C THR A 9 -32.29 28.50 -11.59
N TYR A 10 -31.26 28.45 -12.42
CA TYR A 10 -30.01 27.72 -12.20
C TYR A 10 -29.19 28.37 -11.08
N GLY A 11 -28.67 27.55 -10.16
CA GLY A 11 -27.81 28.00 -9.04
C GLY A 11 -28.53 28.23 -7.70
N THR A 12 -29.71 27.66 -7.50
CA THR A 12 -30.46 27.84 -6.24
C THR A 12 -29.97 26.84 -5.20
N GLU A 13 -29.38 27.35 -4.12
CA GLU A 13 -28.96 26.60 -2.93
C GLU A 13 -30.10 26.63 -1.90
N ILE A 14 -30.64 25.46 -1.53
CA ILE A 14 -31.67 25.37 -0.49
C ILE A 14 -31.03 24.84 0.78
N SER A 15 -30.99 25.68 1.82
CA SER A 15 -30.54 25.31 3.15
C SER A 15 -31.74 25.01 4.05
N TYR A 16 -31.69 23.89 4.76
CA TYR A 16 -32.61 23.54 5.83
C TYR A 16 -31.86 23.46 7.15
N LEU A 17 -32.48 23.87 8.25
CA LEU A 17 -31.97 23.46 9.57
C LEU A 17 -32.30 21.98 9.79
N ARG A 18 -31.42 21.24 10.46
CA ARG A 18 -31.70 19.84 10.81
C ARG A 18 -32.96 19.70 11.67
N ARG A 19 -33.33 20.74 12.43
CA ARG A 19 -34.62 20.81 13.14
C ARG A 19 -35.80 20.77 12.18
N GLU A 20 -35.77 21.53 11.10
CA GLU A 20 -36.84 21.56 10.10
C GLU A 20 -36.98 20.19 9.43
N ILE A 21 -35.84 19.58 9.07
CA ILE A 21 -35.80 18.20 8.57
C ILE A 21 -36.40 17.21 9.57
N PHE A 22 -36.11 17.38 10.87
CA PHE A 22 -36.69 16.55 11.90
C PHE A 22 -38.21 16.75 12.01
N GLU A 23 -38.72 17.98 11.93
CA GLU A 23 -40.15 18.27 11.95
C GLU A 23 -40.89 17.60 10.78
N PHE A 24 -40.30 17.64 9.57
CA PHE A 24 -40.85 16.94 8.40
C PHE A 24 -40.89 15.42 8.57
N LEU A 25 -39.90 14.85 9.26
CA LEU A 25 -39.73 13.40 9.38
C LEU A 25 -40.26 12.81 10.69
N LYS A 26 -40.69 13.62 11.66
CA LYS A 26 -41.04 13.18 13.01
C LYS A 26 -42.17 12.15 13.03
N SER A 27 -43.20 12.34 12.21
CA SER A 27 -44.35 11.42 12.10
C SER A 27 -43.97 10.08 11.48
N GLN A 28 -42.92 10.05 10.65
CA GLN A 28 -42.50 8.88 9.88
C GLN A 28 -41.08 8.44 10.21
N LEU A 29 -40.55 8.81 11.39
CA LEU A 29 -39.14 8.54 11.72
C LEU A 29 -38.84 7.03 11.82
N ASN A 30 -39.86 6.18 12.00
CA ASN A 30 -39.72 4.73 12.03
C ASN A 30 -39.80 4.06 10.65
N GLU A 31 -40.14 4.80 9.59
CA GLU A 31 -40.32 4.27 8.25
C GLU A 31 -38.98 4.06 7.51
N ASN A 32 -39.08 3.49 6.30
CA ASN A 32 -37.93 3.24 5.44
C ASN A 32 -37.23 4.56 5.08
N VAL A 33 -35.90 4.56 5.14
CA VAL A 33 -35.06 5.73 4.82
C VAL A 33 -35.30 6.23 3.39
N ASN A 34 -35.68 5.35 2.46
CA ASN A 34 -36.01 5.76 1.09
C ASN A 34 -37.32 6.54 1.00
N ALA A 35 -38.33 6.20 1.81
CA ALA A 35 -39.58 6.96 1.90
C ALA A 35 -39.32 8.35 2.49
N GLN A 36 -38.47 8.42 3.52
CA GLN A 36 -38.05 9.67 4.16
C GLN A 36 -37.27 10.60 3.21
N CYS A 37 -36.43 10.04 2.34
CA CYS A 37 -35.77 10.82 1.28
C CYS A 37 -36.79 11.38 0.28
N GLY A 38 -37.83 10.60 -0.07
CA GLY A 38 -38.89 11.01 -0.98
C GLY A 38 -39.71 12.22 -0.48
N ILE A 39 -39.95 12.31 0.83
CA ILE A 39 -40.65 13.45 1.45
C ILE A 39 -39.86 14.75 1.25
N ILE A 40 -38.54 14.68 1.44
CA ILE A 40 -37.65 15.85 1.33
C ILE A 40 -37.44 16.19 -0.16
N GLU A 41 -37.35 15.19 -1.03
CA GLU A 41 -37.35 15.39 -2.49
C GLU A 41 -38.62 16.09 -2.97
N ALA A 42 -39.79 15.74 -2.43
CA ALA A 42 -41.06 16.39 -2.74
C ALA A 42 -41.14 17.83 -2.21
N ASP A 43 -40.67 18.10 -0.99
CA ASP A 43 -40.63 19.46 -0.43
C ASP A 43 -39.69 20.38 -1.22
N VAL A 44 -38.51 19.87 -1.60
CA VAL A 44 -37.56 20.60 -2.44
C VAL A 44 -38.14 20.88 -3.83
N SER A 45 -38.85 19.91 -4.43
CA SER A 45 -39.55 20.09 -5.71
C SER A 45 -40.64 21.16 -5.62
N ASN A 46 -41.41 21.18 -4.52
CA ASN A 46 -42.43 22.21 -4.28
C ASN A 46 -41.81 23.61 -4.14
N LYS A 47 -40.67 23.74 -3.45
CA LYS A 47 -39.97 25.02 -3.27
C LYS A 47 -39.32 25.53 -4.56
N LEU A 48 -38.85 24.62 -5.41
CA LEU A 48 -38.24 24.97 -6.70
C LEU A 48 -39.27 25.17 -7.83
N GLN A 49 -40.57 24.94 -7.57
CA GLN A 49 -41.65 25.00 -8.56
C GLN A 49 -41.33 24.16 -9.83
N GLY A 50 -40.70 23.00 -9.63
CA GLY A 50 -40.23 22.13 -10.69
C GLY A 50 -39.87 20.74 -10.17
N GLU A 51 -39.83 19.74 -11.07
CA GLU A 51 -39.46 18.37 -10.73
C GLU A 51 -37.96 18.32 -10.36
N TYR A 52 -37.67 18.07 -9.08
CA TYR A 52 -36.29 17.96 -8.59
C TYR A 52 -35.98 16.52 -8.20
N VAL A 53 -34.99 15.94 -8.89
CA VAL A 53 -34.42 14.64 -8.51
C VAL A 53 -33.12 14.88 -7.77
N MET A 54 -33.09 14.49 -6.49
CA MET A 54 -31.92 14.68 -5.65
C MET A 54 -30.71 13.87 -6.15
N PRO A 55 -29.53 14.49 -6.33
CA PRO A 55 -28.32 13.79 -6.73
C PRO A 55 -27.91 12.69 -5.72
N LYS A 56 -27.25 11.64 -6.22
CA LYS A 56 -26.84 10.46 -5.41
C LYS A 56 -26.04 10.84 -4.15
N HIS A 57 -25.12 11.81 -4.26
CA HIS A 57 -24.27 12.24 -3.14
C HIS A 57 -25.05 12.99 -2.05
N VAL A 58 -26.03 13.82 -2.44
CA VAL A 58 -26.92 14.52 -1.51
C VAL A 58 -27.83 13.50 -0.83
N LYS A 59 -28.36 12.53 -1.59
CA LYS A 59 -29.20 11.45 -1.06
C LYS A 59 -28.45 10.62 -0.02
N GLU A 60 -27.18 10.29 -0.26
CA GLU A 60 -26.36 9.58 0.72
C GLU A 60 -26.09 10.43 1.97
N SER A 61 -25.79 11.72 1.81
CA SER A 61 -25.62 12.65 2.94
C SER A 61 -26.89 12.77 3.78
N LEU A 62 -28.05 12.80 3.13
CA LEU A 62 -29.36 12.83 3.78
C LEU A 62 -29.64 11.51 4.52
N ARG A 63 -29.29 10.36 3.94
CA ARG A 63 -29.40 9.06 4.62
C ARG A 63 -28.56 9.02 5.90
N GLN A 64 -27.31 9.48 5.85
CA GLN A 64 -26.45 9.56 7.03
C GLN A 64 -27.05 10.48 8.09
N LEU A 65 -27.61 11.63 7.68
CA LEU A 65 -28.30 12.54 8.58
C LEU A 65 -29.51 11.87 9.25
N ILE A 66 -30.37 11.22 8.48
CA ILE A 66 -31.56 10.51 8.96
C ILE A 66 -31.19 9.38 9.93
N MET A 67 -30.16 8.59 9.62
CA MET A 67 -29.67 7.57 10.54
C MET A 67 -29.15 8.18 11.85
N GLY A 68 -28.43 9.29 11.74
CA GLY A 68 -27.98 10.09 12.88
C GLY A 68 -29.14 10.61 13.74
N MET A 69 -30.23 11.05 13.11
CA MET A 69 -31.47 11.46 13.78
C MET A 69 -32.14 10.28 14.48
N LYS A 70 -32.32 9.14 13.80
CA LYS A 70 -32.91 7.92 14.38
C LYS A 70 -32.18 7.46 15.63
N LYS A 71 -30.84 7.46 15.60
CA LYS A 71 -30.00 7.08 16.75
C LYS A 71 -30.25 8.02 17.93
N ARG A 72 -30.16 9.33 17.71
CA ARG A 72 -30.35 10.35 18.76
C ARG A 72 -31.79 10.42 19.26
N TRP A 73 -32.77 10.16 18.41
CA TRP A 73 -34.18 10.02 18.79
C TRP A 73 -34.40 8.87 19.77
N LYS A 74 -33.73 7.74 19.53
CA LYS A 74 -33.73 6.60 20.46
C LYS A 74 -33.03 6.96 21.79
N GLU A 75 -31.92 7.69 21.75
CA GLU A 75 -31.21 8.17 22.95
C GLU A 75 -32.01 9.21 23.76
N ALA A 76 -32.95 9.91 23.11
CA ALA A 76 -33.87 10.83 23.74
C ALA A 76 -35.19 10.16 24.20
N SER A 77 -35.21 8.82 24.27
CA SER A 77 -36.40 8.03 24.65
C SER A 77 -37.63 8.34 23.79
N ARG A 78 -37.43 8.80 22.55
CA ARG A 78 -38.49 9.26 21.64
C ARG A 78 -39.37 10.37 22.23
N CYS A 79 -38.82 11.17 23.15
CA CYS A 79 -39.49 12.35 23.70
C CYS A 79 -38.97 13.59 22.97
N GLU A 80 -39.87 14.33 22.33
CA GLU A 80 -39.55 15.52 21.54
C GLU A 80 -38.89 16.61 22.35
N LYS A 81 -39.48 16.99 23.49
CA LYS A 81 -38.96 18.06 24.35
C LYS A 81 -37.51 17.76 24.76
N TYR A 82 -37.27 16.53 25.21
CA TYR A 82 -35.95 16.08 25.62
C TYR A 82 -34.95 15.99 24.45
N PHE A 83 -35.41 15.60 23.26
CA PHE A 83 -34.57 15.56 22.05
C PHE A 83 -34.13 16.95 21.62
N LEU A 84 -35.05 17.91 21.59
CA LEU A 84 -34.77 19.30 21.20
C LEU A 84 -33.82 19.99 22.18
N GLU A 85 -33.97 19.73 23.49
CA GLU A 85 -33.08 20.29 24.51
C GLU A 85 -31.69 19.63 24.48
N LYS A 86 -31.63 18.29 24.44
CA LYS A 86 -30.36 17.55 24.54
C LYS A 86 -29.49 17.68 23.29
N PHE A 87 -30.09 17.78 22.10
CA PHE A 87 -29.38 17.84 20.83
C PHE A 87 -29.53 19.19 20.12
N HIS A 88 -29.85 20.24 20.89
CA HIS A 88 -30.07 21.59 20.39
C HIS A 88 -28.98 22.06 19.41
N ASP A 89 -27.72 21.97 19.83
CA ASP A 89 -26.57 22.44 19.04
C ASP A 89 -26.38 21.63 17.76
N TRP A 90 -26.71 20.33 17.81
CA TRP A 90 -26.61 19.45 16.66
C TRP A 90 -27.74 19.70 15.64
N LEU A 91 -28.91 20.15 16.10
CA LEU A 91 -30.09 20.44 15.29
C LEU A 91 -30.05 21.82 14.60
N ASN A 92 -29.29 22.76 15.15
CA ASN A 92 -29.13 24.11 14.59
C ASN A 92 -28.04 24.20 13.51
N VAL A 93 -27.45 23.07 13.10
CA VAL A 93 -26.52 23.02 11.98
C VAL A 93 -27.31 23.02 10.66
N PRO A 94 -26.99 23.91 9.70
CA PRO A 94 -27.63 23.91 8.39
C PRO A 94 -27.22 22.67 7.58
N PHE A 95 -28.18 22.12 6.85
CA PHE A 95 -28.01 21.10 5.84
C PHE A 95 -28.33 21.72 4.49
N THR A 96 -27.33 21.76 3.62
CA THR A 96 -27.45 22.47 2.35
C THR A 96 -27.57 21.50 1.19
N ILE A 97 -28.58 21.72 0.36
CA ILE A 97 -28.82 21.01 -0.89
C ILE A 97 -28.44 21.96 -2.02
N ALA A 98 -27.24 21.75 -2.57
CA ALA A 98 -26.79 22.45 -3.76
C ALA A 98 -27.34 21.73 -5.01
N THR A 99 -27.97 22.49 -5.91
CA THR A 99 -28.30 22.02 -7.26
C THR A 99 -27.05 22.19 -8.12
N VAL A 100 -26.20 21.15 -8.16
CA VAL A 100 -24.94 21.23 -8.92
C VAL A 100 -25.16 20.95 -10.41
N ASP A 101 -24.68 21.91 -11.20
CA ASP A 101 -24.28 21.81 -12.59
C ASP A 101 -23.31 20.64 -12.78
N GLU A 102 -23.48 19.84 -13.85
CA GLU A 102 -22.68 18.65 -14.14
C GLU A 102 -21.26 19.02 -14.60
N CYS A 103 -20.43 19.67 -13.79
CA CYS A 103 -19.04 19.96 -14.17
C CYS A 103 -18.14 20.29 -12.97
N ALA A 104 -17.96 19.37 -12.01
CA ALA A 104 -16.83 19.45 -11.07
C ALA A 104 -16.43 18.06 -10.58
N GLY A 105 -15.14 17.76 -10.70
CA GLY A 105 -14.55 16.45 -10.46
C GLY A 105 -14.93 15.81 -9.12
N SER A 106 -15.17 14.51 -9.17
CA SER A 106 -15.40 13.65 -8.01
C SER A 106 -14.31 13.87 -6.95
N PRO A 107 -14.66 14.24 -5.70
CA PRO A 107 -13.76 13.99 -4.58
C PRO A 107 -13.66 12.48 -4.41
N GLU A 108 -12.44 11.99 -4.18
CA GLU A 108 -12.13 10.59 -3.98
C GLU A 108 -13.02 10.01 -2.87
N THR A 109 -13.89 9.07 -3.23
CA THR A 109 -14.66 8.29 -2.26
C THR A 109 -13.67 7.46 -1.44
N THR A 110 -13.45 7.82 -0.17
CA THR A 110 -12.78 6.93 0.80
C THR A 110 -13.68 5.74 1.04
N SER A 111 -13.57 4.73 0.18
CA SER A 111 -14.23 3.44 0.37
C SER A 111 -13.72 2.81 1.66
N GLY A 112 -14.65 2.39 2.54
CA GLY A 112 -14.32 1.72 3.78
C GLY A 112 -13.53 0.43 3.50
N GLY A 113 -12.24 0.45 3.80
CA GLY A 113 -11.33 -0.66 3.56
C GLY A 113 -10.04 -0.52 4.37
N ARG A 114 -9.22 -1.57 4.37
CA ARG A 114 -7.88 -1.55 4.98
C ARG A 114 -7.06 -0.42 4.34
N PRO A 115 -6.38 0.44 5.13
CA PRO A 115 -5.55 1.51 4.58
C PRO A 115 -4.56 0.95 3.56
N SER A 116 -4.46 1.60 2.41
CA SER A 116 -3.55 1.19 1.36
C SER A 116 -2.12 1.41 1.83
N THR A 117 -1.33 0.35 1.83
CA THR A 117 0.12 0.44 2.06
C THR A 117 0.81 0.98 0.81
N LEU A 118 1.86 1.78 1.04
CA LEU A 118 2.76 2.29 0.02
C LEU A 118 3.44 1.14 -0.73
N TRP A 119 3.81 1.37 -1.99
CA TRP A 119 4.45 0.36 -2.84
C TRP A 119 5.77 -0.16 -2.26
N SER A 120 6.57 0.71 -1.64
CA SER A 120 7.85 0.36 -1.01
C SER A 120 7.71 -0.71 0.07
N ASP A 121 6.63 -0.62 0.86
CA ASP A 121 6.44 -1.39 2.10
C ASP A 121 5.72 -2.73 1.85
N LEU A 122 5.37 -3.01 0.59
CA LEU A 122 4.74 -4.26 0.20
C LEU A 122 5.75 -5.41 0.13
N SER A 123 5.31 -6.58 0.59
CA SER A 123 5.97 -7.85 0.29
C SER A 123 5.92 -8.16 -1.21
N ASP A 124 6.88 -8.95 -1.69
CA ASP A 124 6.98 -9.32 -3.11
C ASP A 124 5.72 -10.04 -3.61
N ARG A 125 5.07 -10.86 -2.75
CA ARG A 125 3.79 -11.49 -3.06
C ARG A 125 2.69 -10.45 -3.33
N SER A 126 2.65 -9.38 -2.56
CA SER A 126 1.66 -8.31 -2.71
C SER A 126 1.93 -7.45 -3.94
N LYS A 127 3.21 -7.13 -4.21
CA LYS A 127 3.65 -6.45 -5.45
C LYS A 127 3.25 -7.25 -6.68
N SER A 128 3.51 -8.56 -6.66
CA SER A 128 3.18 -9.49 -7.75
C SER A 128 1.68 -9.53 -8.05
N ARG A 129 0.83 -9.58 -7.03
CA ARG A 129 -0.63 -9.53 -7.21
C ARG A 129 -1.11 -8.19 -7.75
N ARG A 130 -0.54 -7.07 -7.29
CA ARG A 130 -0.91 -5.73 -7.78
C ARG A 130 -0.52 -5.51 -9.25
N THR A 131 0.60 -6.07 -9.71
CA THR A 131 1.06 -5.96 -11.11
C THR A 131 0.53 -7.08 -12.02
N GLU A 132 -0.33 -7.96 -11.53
CA GLU A 132 -0.87 -9.09 -12.32
C GLU A 132 -1.62 -8.61 -13.56
N LYS A 133 -2.50 -7.62 -13.42
CA LYS A 133 -3.25 -7.05 -14.55
C LYS A 133 -2.32 -6.48 -15.62
N VAL A 134 -1.36 -5.65 -15.20
CA VAL A 134 -0.38 -5.02 -16.10
C VAL A 134 0.46 -6.06 -16.86
N ARG A 135 0.83 -7.16 -16.20
CA ARG A 135 1.58 -8.27 -16.83
C ARG A 135 0.72 -9.15 -17.74
N ALA A 136 -0.59 -9.17 -17.55
CA ALA A 136 -1.53 -9.90 -18.39
C ALA A 136 -1.91 -9.11 -19.64
N GLU A 137 -1.97 -7.79 -19.54
CA GLU A 137 -2.40 -6.89 -20.62
C GLU A 137 -1.27 -6.53 -21.59
N HIS A 138 -0.02 -6.45 -21.13
CA HIS A 138 1.11 -5.97 -21.91
C HIS A 138 2.16 -7.04 -22.16
N SER A 139 2.85 -6.91 -23.31
CA SER A 139 3.97 -7.79 -23.64
C SER A 139 5.21 -7.46 -22.81
N VAL A 140 6.13 -8.42 -22.71
CA VAL A 140 7.40 -8.24 -21.97
C VAL A 140 8.24 -7.10 -22.59
N ASP A 141 8.23 -6.97 -23.91
CA ASP A 141 8.98 -5.93 -24.63
C ASP A 141 8.42 -4.53 -24.36
N GLU A 142 7.08 -4.38 -24.35
CA GLU A 142 6.41 -3.13 -23.98
C GLU A 142 6.72 -2.73 -22.54
N LEU A 143 6.67 -3.68 -21.61
CA LEU A 143 7.01 -3.43 -20.20
C LEU A 143 8.48 -3.07 -20.01
N ALA A 144 9.39 -3.71 -20.75
CA ALA A 144 10.81 -3.38 -20.74
C ALA A 144 11.07 -1.98 -21.28
N PHE A 145 10.41 -1.59 -22.39
CA PHE A 145 10.52 -0.26 -22.95
C PHE A 145 9.91 0.82 -22.05
N ALA A 146 8.73 0.56 -21.46
CA ALA A 146 8.11 1.46 -20.48
C ALA A 146 9.02 1.69 -19.26
N THR A 147 9.62 0.61 -18.74
CA THR A 147 10.61 0.68 -17.65
C THR A 147 11.82 1.51 -18.06
N GLN A 148 12.33 1.30 -19.28
CA GLN A 148 13.43 2.07 -19.82
C GLN A 148 13.14 3.58 -19.87
N MET A 149 11.95 3.97 -20.34
CA MET A 149 11.53 5.37 -20.41
C MET A 149 11.35 5.98 -19.02
N ALA A 150 10.76 5.24 -18.08
CA ALA A 150 10.61 5.66 -16.69
C ALA A 150 11.95 5.90 -15.99
N MET A 151 12.95 5.05 -16.24
CA MET A 151 14.30 5.26 -15.69
C MET A 151 14.97 6.53 -16.27
N ARG A 152 14.74 6.83 -17.56
CA ARG A 152 15.27 8.06 -18.18
C ARG A 152 14.64 9.31 -17.61
N SER A 153 13.32 9.32 -17.42
CA SER A 153 12.63 10.46 -16.81
C SER A 153 13.08 10.68 -15.36
N ALA A 154 13.38 9.59 -14.64
CA ALA A 154 14.00 9.62 -13.32
C ALA A 154 15.51 9.97 -13.32
N LYS A 155 16.10 10.30 -14.48
CA LYS A 155 17.53 10.61 -14.66
C LYS A 155 18.50 9.46 -14.32
N GLN A 156 18.00 8.22 -14.27
CA GLN A 156 18.80 7.01 -14.06
C GLN A 156 19.28 6.45 -15.41
N LEU A 157 20.19 7.18 -16.06
CA LEU A 157 20.61 6.88 -17.43
C LEU A 157 21.32 5.55 -17.56
N ASP A 158 22.20 5.20 -16.61
CA ASP A 158 22.97 3.97 -16.69
C ASP A 158 22.11 2.73 -16.42
N ALA A 159 21.18 2.80 -15.47
CA ALA A 159 20.18 1.75 -15.25
C ALA A 159 19.33 1.50 -16.50
N SER A 160 18.90 2.59 -17.17
CA SER A 160 18.15 2.51 -18.44
C SER A 160 18.95 1.83 -19.57
N LYS A 161 20.27 2.07 -19.65
CA LYS A 161 21.15 1.40 -20.62
C LYS A 161 21.26 -0.10 -20.32
N VAL A 162 21.43 -0.48 -19.05
CA VAL A 162 21.52 -1.88 -18.64
C VAL A 162 20.23 -2.64 -18.97
N VAL A 163 19.06 -2.07 -18.66
CA VAL A 163 17.77 -2.69 -19.01
C VAL A 163 17.68 -2.90 -20.52
N LYS A 164 18.02 -1.89 -21.33
CA LYS A 164 18.05 -2.00 -22.80
C LYS A 164 18.95 -3.12 -23.29
N ASP A 165 20.15 -3.21 -22.72
CA ASP A 165 21.15 -4.19 -23.14
C ASP A 165 20.68 -5.63 -22.87
N ILE A 166 20.01 -5.84 -21.75
CA ILE A 166 19.48 -7.14 -21.31
C ILE A 166 18.22 -7.52 -22.10
N THR A 167 17.31 -6.58 -22.36
CA THR A 167 16.00 -6.88 -22.96
C THR A 167 16.01 -6.83 -24.49
N VAL A 168 16.68 -5.84 -25.10
CA VAL A 168 16.61 -5.59 -26.55
C VAL A 168 17.83 -6.12 -27.30
N CYS A 169 19.04 -5.96 -26.75
CA CYS A 169 20.25 -6.25 -27.52
C CYS A 169 20.63 -7.74 -27.51
N SER A 170 20.72 -8.37 -26.34
CA SER A 170 20.89 -9.83 -26.28
C SER A 170 20.62 -10.38 -24.88
N PRO A 171 19.68 -11.33 -24.73
CA PRO A 171 19.47 -12.04 -23.46
C PRO A 171 20.74 -12.72 -22.93
N SER A 172 21.68 -13.07 -23.83
CA SER A 172 22.96 -13.67 -23.45
C SER A 172 23.84 -12.74 -22.60
N LYS A 173 23.74 -11.41 -22.79
CA LYS A 173 24.48 -10.43 -21.98
C LYS A 173 24.08 -10.47 -20.52
N ALA A 174 22.83 -10.84 -20.21
CA ALA A 174 22.36 -11.01 -18.84
C ALA A 174 23.24 -12.02 -18.08
N SER A 175 23.63 -13.12 -18.74
CA SER A 175 24.51 -14.13 -18.14
C SER A 175 25.91 -13.59 -17.87
N THR A 176 26.43 -12.71 -18.74
CA THR A 176 27.72 -12.03 -18.53
C THR A 176 27.67 -11.07 -17.35
N TYR A 177 26.59 -10.30 -17.21
CA TYR A 177 26.37 -9.44 -16.04
C TYR A 177 26.23 -10.26 -14.76
N LEU A 178 25.53 -11.40 -14.78
CA LEU A 178 25.45 -12.28 -13.62
C LEU A 178 26.83 -12.81 -13.23
N LYS A 179 27.63 -13.28 -14.20
CA LYS A 179 29.00 -13.76 -13.96
C LYS A 179 29.96 -12.68 -13.48
N SER A 180 29.72 -11.40 -13.80
CA SER A 180 30.56 -10.30 -13.29
C SER A 180 30.12 -9.82 -11.92
N VAL A 181 28.84 -9.99 -11.57
CA VAL A 181 28.30 -9.73 -10.21
C VAL A 181 28.65 -10.85 -9.25
N GLU A 182 28.60 -12.10 -9.70
CA GLU A 182 29.18 -13.25 -9.02
C GLU A 182 30.69 -13.02 -8.93
N ARG A 183 31.16 -12.56 -7.77
CA ARG A 183 32.60 -12.49 -7.48
C ARG A 183 33.20 -13.85 -7.82
N ALA A 184 34.39 -13.84 -8.42
CA ALA A 184 35.19 -15.05 -8.57
C ALA A 184 35.14 -15.83 -7.24
N PRO A 185 34.90 -17.15 -7.27
CA PRO A 185 34.85 -17.94 -6.05
C PRO A 185 36.13 -17.64 -5.27
N GLU A 186 35.98 -17.08 -4.07
CA GLU A 186 37.14 -16.84 -3.22
C GLU A 186 37.86 -18.16 -3.04
N GLU A 187 39.14 -18.20 -3.44
CA GLU A 187 39.98 -19.38 -3.31
C GLU A 187 40.17 -19.66 -1.80
N GLU A 188 39.37 -20.58 -1.26
CA GLU A 188 39.55 -21.15 0.08
C GLU A 188 40.84 -22.00 0.04
N LEU A 189 41.77 -21.73 0.96
CA LEU A 189 42.93 -22.58 1.17
C LEU A 189 42.48 -24.02 1.41
N THR A 190 43.15 -24.97 0.79
CA THR A 190 42.91 -26.38 1.09
C THR A 190 43.25 -26.67 2.56
N PRO A 191 42.60 -27.68 3.19
CA PRO A 191 42.91 -28.03 4.58
C PRO A 191 44.38 -28.36 4.82
N ALA A 192 45.07 -28.93 3.82
CA ALA A 192 46.50 -29.24 3.86
C ALA A 192 47.37 -27.98 3.80
N GLU A 193 47.07 -27.02 2.90
CA GLU A 193 47.78 -25.73 2.86
C GLU A 193 47.59 -24.94 4.16
N ALA A 194 46.36 -24.95 4.70
CA ALA A 194 46.07 -24.32 5.98
C ALA A 194 46.80 -24.99 7.16
N LEU A 195 46.98 -26.32 7.11
CA LEU A 195 47.79 -27.06 8.07
C LEU A 195 49.27 -26.69 7.96
N SER A 196 49.81 -26.57 6.73
CA SER A 196 51.19 -26.11 6.48
C SER A 196 51.42 -24.73 7.09
N LEU A 197 50.51 -23.78 6.83
CA LEU A 197 50.51 -22.45 7.42
C LEU A 197 50.51 -22.48 8.96
N LEU A 198 49.70 -23.36 9.55
CA LEU A 198 49.63 -23.48 11.01
C LEU A 198 50.95 -23.98 11.62
N VAL A 199 51.62 -24.92 10.95
CA VAL A 199 52.90 -25.50 11.39
C VAL A 199 54.08 -24.55 11.14
N GLU A 200 54.21 -24.00 9.93
CA GLU A 200 55.31 -23.11 9.53
C GLU A 200 55.36 -21.85 10.39
N TYR A 201 54.21 -21.20 10.60
CA TYR A 201 54.11 -19.97 11.38
C TYR A 201 53.86 -20.21 12.88
N ARG A 202 53.87 -21.48 13.32
CA ARG A 202 53.64 -21.90 14.72
C ARG A 202 52.40 -21.27 15.34
N LEU A 203 51.31 -21.22 14.57
CA LEU A 203 50.06 -20.61 15.01
C LEU A 203 49.35 -21.52 16.01
N SER A 204 48.90 -20.94 17.12
CA SER A 204 47.99 -21.62 18.02
C SER A 204 46.59 -21.73 17.40
N LYS A 205 45.77 -22.67 17.89
CA LYS A 205 44.36 -22.79 17.50
C LYS A 205 43.59 -21.47 17.66
N SER A 206 43.86 -20.69 18.70
CA SER A 206 43.19 -19.41 18.94
C SER A 206 43.63 -18.34 17.94
N GLN A 207 44.93 -18.28 17.61
CA GLN A 207 45.45 -17.36 16.60
C GLN A 207 44.88 -17.67 15.22
N TYR A 208 44.85 -18.95 14.82
CA TYR A 208 44.25 -19.38 13.56
C TYR A 208 42.76 -18.98 13.47
N ASN A 209 41.99 -19.26 14.52
CA ASN A 209 40.57 -18.88 14.57
C ASN A 209 40.38 -17.35 14.56
N GLY A 210 41.29 -16.60 15.18
CA GLY A 210 41.31 -15.14 15.12
C GLY A 210 41.53 -14.62 13.71
N ILE A 211 42.54 -15.11 13.01
CA ILE A 211 42.82 -14.77 11.60
C ILE A 211 41.62 -15.10 10.71
N ARG A 212 41.04 -16.30 10.90
CA ARG A 212 39.83 -16.72 10.19
C ARG A 212 38.63 -15.81 10.47
N ALA A 213 38.42 -15.41 11.72
CA ALA A 213 37.34 -14.49 12.08
C ALA A 213 37.50 -13.13 11.41
N VAL A 214 38.73 -12.60 11.35
CA VAL A 214 39.03 -11.35 10.63
C VAL A 214 38.77 -11.49 9.13
N SER A 215 39.14 -12.61 8.52
CA SER A 215 38.87 -12.92 7.11
C SER A 215 37.35 -12.94 6.83
N LEU A 216 36.58 -13.66 7.66
CA LEU A 216 35.13 -13.74 7.53
C LEU A 216 34.44 -12.38 7.69
N ASN A 217 34.90 -11.56 8.64
CA ASN A 217 34.38 -10.20 8.85
C ASN A 217 34.58 -9.30 7.63
N LYS A 218 35.62 -9.56 6.82
CA LYS A 218 35.87 -8.88 5.54
C LYS A 218 35.13 -9.53 4.37
N ASN A 219 34.17 -10.41 4.65
CA ASN A 219 33.46 -11.25 3.67
C ASN A 219 34.39 -12.16 2.85
N SER A 220 35.55 -12.52 3.42
CA SER A 220 36.49 -13.44 2.81
C SER A 220 36.44 -14.82 3.46
N LYS A 221 36.33 -15.87 2.65
CA LYS A 221 36.34 -17.28 3.08
C LYS A 221 37.68 -17.96 2.78
N MET A 222 38.79 -17.21 2.84
CA MET A 222 40.12 -17.72 2.51
C MET A 222 40.59 -18.87 3.43
N TYR A 223 40.25 -18.85 4.72
CA TYR A 223 40.72 -19.86 5.68
C TYR A 223 39.65 -20.91 6.01
N PRO A 224 39.96 -22.22 5.84
CA PRO A 224 39.02 -23.27 6.16
C PRO A 224 38.70 -23.32 7.66
N ALA A 225 37.60 -23.98 8.02
CA ALA A 225 37.29 -24.18 9.43
C ALA A 225 38.31 -25.10 10.09
N TYR A 226 38.68 -24.81 11.34
CA TYR A 226 39.73 -25.54 12.07
C TYR A 226 39.48 -27.06 12.16
N TYR A 227 38.22 -27.51 12.19
CA TYR A 227 37.91 -28.95 12.22
C TYR A 227 38.41 -29.67 10.96
N LYS A 228 38.38 -29.02 9.78
CA LYS A 228 38.92 -29.60 8.53
C LYS A 228 40.44 -29.73 8.61
N VAL A 229 41.10 -28.72 9.18
CA VAL A 229 42.56 -28.73 9.42
C VAL A 229 42.93 -29.82 10.42
N LEU A 230 42.12 -30.03 11.46
CA LEU A 230 42.32 -31.08 12.44
C LEU A 230 42.21 -32.48 11.82
N GLN A 231 41.22 -32.72 10.97
CA GLN A 231 41.10 -33.99 10.23
C GLN A 231 42.33 -34.26 9.36
N CYS A 232 42.84 -33.22 8.68
CA CYS A 232 44.06 -33.33 7.90
C CYS A 232 45.28 -33.61 8.79
N LYS A 233 45.34 -32.99 9.97
CA LYS A 233 46.39 -33.24 10.97
C LYS A 233 46.37 -34.68 11.49
N GLU A 234 45.17 -35.24 11.74
CA GLU A 234 44.98 -36.62 12.19
C GLU A 234 45.51 -37.62 11.17
N GLN A 235 45.30 -37.36 9.87
CA GLN A 235 45.79 -38.20 8.77
C GLN A 235 47.33 -38.22 8.66
N CYS A 236 48.02 -37.22 9.20
CA CYS A 236 49.48 -37.14 9.17
C CYS A 236 50.17 -37.91 10.30
N TYR A 237 49.44 -38.36 11.32
CA TYR A 237 50.03 -39.15 12.41
C TYR A 237 50.15 -40.62 12.03
N PRO A 238 51.30 -41.28 12.34
CA PRO A 238 51.42 -42.73 12.20
C PRO A 238 50.48 -43.45 13.19
N ALA A 239 50.02 -44.65 12.82
CA ALA A 239 49.02 -45.40 13.58
C ALA A 239 49.53 -45.93 14.94
N ASP A 240 50.82 -46.25 15.04
CA ASP A 240 51.40 -46.95 16.20
C ASP A 240 52.38 -46.06 16.98
N ILE A 241 51.85 -45.06 17.68
CA ILE A 241 52.65 -44.22 18.60
C ILE A 241 52.45 -44.72 20.03
N THR A 242 53.54 -45.19 20.65
CA THR A 242 53.57 -45.48 22.09
C THR A 242 54.19 -44.31 22.84
N LEU A 243 53.40 -43.63 23.67
CA LEU A 243 53.88 -42.57 24.55
C LEU A 243 54.37 -43.18 25.86
N LYS A 244 55.60 -42.86 26.26
CA LYS A 244 56.14 -43.19 27.59
C LYS A 244 56.36 -41.89 28.36
N GLU A 245 55.86 -41.84 29.58
CA GLU A 245 56.13 -40.73 30.50
C GLU A 245 57.56 -40.88 31.04
N TYR A 246 58.33 -39.80 30.94
CA TYR A 246 59.67 -39.67 31.54
C TYR A 246 59.58 -38.85 32.82
#